data_AF-A0A1S7TW51-F1
#
_entry.id   AF-A0A1S7TW51-F1
#
_cell.length_a   1.000
_cell.length_b   1.000
_cell.length_c   1.000
_cell.angle_alpha   90.00
_cell.angle_beta   90.00
_cell.angle_gamma   90.00
#
_symmetry.space_group_name_H-M   'P 1'
#
loop_
_entity.id
_entity.type
_entity.pdbx_description
1 polymer ?
#
loop_
_entity_poly.entity_id
_entity_poly.type
_entity_poly.pdbx_seq_one_letter_code
_entity_poly.pdbx_strand_id
1 'polypeptide(L)' 'MQIEHDHNEPKIDRTPGPWRWVFPVLVVMVVINAITGTISWPSFLGGVGVGGVLAAWAIEVTGNKVPDSWRRRSLDRDV' A
#
# COMPACT_ATOMS: atom_id res chain seq x y z
N MET A 1 30.80 4.12 3.11
CA MET A 1 29.84 4.73 2.17
C MET A 1 28.52 4.92 2.90
N GLN A 2 28.31 6.11 3.43
CA GLN A 2 27.04 6.52 4.05
C GLN A 2 26.26 7.18 2.92
N ILE A 3 25.13 6.60 2.52
CA ILE A 3 24.26 7.21 1.53
C ILE A 3 23.60 8.39 2.25
N GLU A 4 24.20 9.57 2.10
CA GLU A 4 23.68 10.84 2.61
C GLU A 4 22.41 11.15 1.82
N HIS A 5 21.25 11.01 2.48
CA HIS A 5 19.99 11.46 1.89
C HIS A 5 20.07 12.97 1.74
N ASP A 6 20.14 13.46 0.50
CA ASP A 6 20.04 14.88 0.20
C ASP A 6 18.74 15.42 0.81
N HIS A 7 18.87 16.31 1.79
CA HIS A 7 17.73 16.93 2.47
C HIS A 7 16.84 17.72 1.49
N ASN A 8 17.41 18.16 0.37
CA ASN A 8 16.72 18.88 -0.70
C ASN A 8 16.13 17.96 -1.78
N GLU A 9 16.11 16.63 -1.59
CA GLU A 9 15.41 15.74 -2.51
C GLU A 9 13.94 16.20 -2.63
N PRO A 10 13.45 16.57 -3.82
CA PRO A 10 12.11 17.08 -3.99
C PRO A 10 11.13 16.03 -3.47
N LYS A 11 10.25 16.44 -2.54
CA LYS A 11 9.20 15.57 -2.01
C LYS A 11 8.48 14.95 -3.18
N ILE A 12 8.56 13.62 -3.31
CA ILE A 12 7.86 12.86 -4.34
C ILE A 12 6.42 13.37 -4.40
N ASP A 13 6.00 13.85 -5.57
CA ASP A 13 4.64 14.32 -5.78
C ASP A 13 3.69 13.12 -5.59
N ARG A 14 2.89 13.18 -4.53
CA ARG A 14 1.87 12.18 -4.20
C ARG A 14 0.52 12.64 -4.73
N THR A 15 0.51 13.12 -5.97
CA THR A 15 -0.71 13.50 -6.68
C THR A 15 -1.73 12.35 -6.51
N PRO A 16 -2.99 12.64 -6.17
CA PRO A 16 -3.94 11.58 -5.82
C PRO A 16 -4.09 10.61 -6.99
N GLY A 17 -3.59 9.38 -6.80
CA GLY A 17 -3.64 8.32 -7.78
C GLY A 17 -5.07 7.91 -8.15
N PRO A 18 -5.24 6.92 -9.03
CA PRO A 18 -6.56 6.50 -9.53
C PRO A 18 -7.50 5.92 -8.45
N TRP A 19 -7.05 5.84 -7.19
CA TRP A 19 -7.71 5.22 -6.04
C TRP A 19 -9.14 5.69 -5.78
N ARG A 20 -9.47 6.95 -6.10
CA ARG A 20 -10.85 7.48 -6.00
C ARG A 20 -11.86 6.67 -6.82
N TRP A 21 -11.41 6.01 -7.90
CA TRP A 21 -12.25 5.16 -8.76
C TRP A 21 -12.01 3.67 -8.49
N VAL A 22 -10.79 3.28 -8.13
CA VAL A 22 -10.45 1.89 -7.83
C VAL A 22 -11.26 1.37 -6.64
N PHE A 23 -11.36 2.12 -5.55
CA PHE A 23 -12.10 1.65 -4.36
C PHE A 23 -13.60 1.41 -4.63
N PRO A 24 -14.36 2.34 -5.26
CA PRO A 24 -15.74 2.07 -5.62
C PRO A 24 -15.91 0.83 -6.50
N VAL A 25 -15.08 0.67 -7.53
CA VAL A 25 -15.14 -0.50 -8.43
C VAL A 25 -14.85 -1.79 -7.66
N LEU A 26 -13.83 -1.79 -6.81
CA LEU A 26 -13.46 -2.94 -5.99
C LEU A 26 -14.60 -3.35 -5.05
N VAL A 27 -15.22 -2.38 -4.38
CA VAL A 27 -16.37 -2.62 -3.48
C VAL A 27 -17.55 -3.20 -4.26
N VAL A 28 -17.88 -2.63 -5.43
CA VAL A 28 -18.96 -3.14 -6.27
C VAL A 28 -18.70 -4.59 -6.69
N MET A 29 -17.47 -4.93 -7.10
CA MET A 29 -17.12 -6.31 -7.48
C MET A 29 -17.26 -7.28 -6.29
N VAL A 30 -16.80 -6.88 -5.10
CA VAL A 30 -16.92 -7.71 -3.88
C VAL A 30 -18.38 -7.91 -3.50
N VAL A 31 -19.19 -6.85 -3.53
CA VAL A 31 -20.63 -6.92 -3.22
C VAL A 31 -21.35 -7.82 -4.22
N ILE A 32 -21.12 -7.64 -5.53
CA ILE A 32 -21.71 -8.50 -6.56
C ILE A 32 -21.33 -9.96 -6.33
N ASN A 33 -20.06 -10.23 -6.05
CA ASN A 33 -19.62 -11.60 -5.75
C ASN A 33 -20.29 -12.17 -4.49
N ALA A 34 -20.46 -11.36 -3.44
CA ALA A 34 -21.08 -11.79 -2.18
C ALA A 34 -22.58 -12.05 -2.30
N ILE A 35 -23.31 -11.32 -3.15
CA ILE A 35 -24.76 -11.49 -3.32
C ILE A 35 -25.15 -12.52 -4.39
N THR A 36 -24.31 -12.70 -5.42
CA THR A 36 -24.59 -13.61 -6.54
C THR A 36 -23.84 -14.94 -6.46
N GLY A 37 -22.69 -14.96 -5.79
CA GLY A 37 -21.81 -16.10 -5.70
C GLY A 37 -21.97 -16.88 -4.40
N THR A 38 -21.63 -18.16 -4.45
CA THR A 38 -21.29 -18.95 -3.27
C THR A 38 -19.80 -18.78 -2.96
N ILE A 39 -19.44 -18.85 -1.68
CA ILE A 39 -18.02 -18.84 -1.28
C ILE A 39 -17.34 -20.02 -1.94
N SER A 40 -16.51 -19.71 -2.93
CA SER A 40 -15.88 -20.66 -3.84
C SER A 40 -14.45 -20.21 -4.17
N TRP A 41 -13.69 -21.04 -4.88
CA TRP A 41 -12.32 -20.70 -5.27
C TRP A 41 -12.20 -19.35 -6.00
N PRO A 42 -13.10 -19.00 -6.94
CA PRO A 42 -13.11 -17.66 -7.54
C PRO A 42 -13.28 -16.53 -6.51
N SER A 43 -14.15 -16.70 -5.51
CA SER A 43 -14.32 -15.71 -4.43
C SER A 43 -13.04 -15.56 -3.59
N PHE A 44 -12.35 -16.66 -3.30
CA PHE A 44 -11.07 -16.61 -2.60
C PHE A 44 -10.00 -15.85 -3.41
N LEU A 45 -9.87 -16.15 -4.71
CA LEU A 45 -8.94 -15.43 -5.58
C LEU A 45 -9.31 -13.95 -5.70
N GLY A 46 -10.60 -13.63 -5.73
CA GLY A 46 -11.10 -12.25 -5.62
C GLY A 46 -10.64 -11.57 -4.34
N GLY A 47 -10.74 -12.25 -3.20
CA GLY A 47 -10.24 -11.76 -1.90
C GLY A 47 -8.72 -11.52 -1.89
N VAL A 48 -7.93 -12.42 -2.49
CA VAL A 48 -6.48 -12.23 -2.66
C VAL A 48 -6.19 -11.01 -3.54
N GLY A 49 -6.92 -10.85 -4.64
CA GLY A 49 -6.82 -9.68 -5.52
C GLY A 49 -7.11 -8.37 -4.78
N VAL A 50 -8.20 -8.33 -4.00
CA VAL A 50 -8.56 -7.20 -3.12
C VAL A 50 -7.42 -6.88 -2.15
N GLY A 51 -6.87 -7.89 -1.47
CA GLY A 51 -5.73 -7.73 -0.57
C GLY A 51 -4.49 -7.16 -1.26
N GLY A 52 -4.19 -7.63 -2.47
CA GLY A 52 -3.08 -7.12 -3.28
C GLY A 52 -3.27 -5.65 -3.70
N VAL A 53 -4.48 -5.26 -4.08
CA VAL A 53 -4.81 -3.87 -4.41
C VAL A 53 -4.66 -2.96 -3.19
N LEU A 54 -5.12 -3.41 -2.02
CA LEU A 54 -4.95 -2.67 -0.76
C LEU A 54 -3.47 -2.54 -0.37
N ALA A 55 -2.68 -3.59 -0.56
CA ALA A 55 -1.24 -3.55 -0.33
C ALA A 55 -0.55 -2.55 -1.28
N ALA A 56 -0.89 -2.56 -2.57
CA ALA A 56 -0.35 -1.61 -3.54
C ALA A 56 -0.70 -0.16 -3.18
N TRP A 57 -1.95 0.10 -2.78
CA TRP A 57 -2.36 1.41 -2.27
C TRP A 57 -1.55 1.83 -1.04
N ALA A 58 -1.38 0.93 -0.08
CA ALA A 58 -0.63 1.22 1.15
C ALA A 58 0.85 1.53 0.84
N ILE A 59 1.46 0.80 -0.10
CA ILE A 59 2.83 1.05 -0.57
C ILE A 59 2.95 2.44 -1.20
N GLU A 60 1.99 2.83 -2.04
CA GLU A 60 1.98 4.16 -2.67
C GLU A 60 1.83 5.27 -1.63
N VAL A 61 0.87 5.16 -0.71
CA VAL A 61 0.63 6.16 0.35
C VAL A 61 1.83 6.31 1.28
N THR A 62 2.46 5.19 1.65
CA THR A 62 3.64 5.18 2.53
C THR A 62 4.94 5.51 1.78
N GLY A 63 4.92 5.50 0.44
CA GLY A 63 6.12 5.59 -0.39
C GLY A 63 7.10 4.44 -0.16
N ASN A 64 6.59 3.27 0.26
CA ASN A 64 7.35 2.11 0.70
C ASN A 64 8.36 2.41 1.84
N LYS A 65 8.16 3.49 2.60
CA LYS A 65 9.04 3.87 3.71
C LYS A 65 8.60 3.17 4.99
N VAL A 66 9.58 2.65 5.72
CA VAL A 66 9.36 2.11 7.06
C VAL A 66 8.98 3.26 8.00
N PRO A 67 7.94 3.12 8.84
CA PRO A 67 7.57 4.13 9.82
C PRO A 67 8.74 4.46 10.74
N ASP A 68 8.90 5.72 11.13
CA ASP A 68 9.99 6.12 12.03
C ASP A 68 9.85 5.48 13.42
N SER A 69 8.64 5.12 13.83
CA SER A 69 8.39 4.33 15.05
C SER A 69 8.96 2.91 14.99
N TRP A 70 9.22 2.37 13.79
CA TRP A 70 9.79 1.05 13.56
C TRP A 70 11.28 1.12 13.23
N ARG A 71 11.79 2.30 12.90
CA ARG A 71 13.21 2.54 12.67
C ARG A 71 13.91 2.44 14.03
N ARG A 72 14.67 1.35 14.26
CA ARG A 72 15.47 1.22 15.48
C ARG A 72 16.41 2.43 15.55
N ARG A 73 16.47 3.08 16.72
CA ARG A 73 17.44 4.13 17.01
C ARG A 73 18.82 3.51 16.77
N SER A 74 19.54 3.94 15.73
CA SER A 74 20.94 3.57 15.57
C SER A 74 21.66 4.16 16.77
N LEU A 75 22.05 3.31 17.72
CA LEU A 75 23.02 3.68 18.73
C LEU A 75 24.27 4.10 17.96
N ASP A 76 24.58 5.39 18.05
CA ASP A 76 25.84 5.97 17.62
C ASP A 76 26.97 5.02 18.01
N ARG A 77 27.68 4.52 17.01
CA ARG A 77 28.94 3.84 17.25
C ARG A 77 30.06 4.83 17.02
N ASP A 78 30.03 5.89 17.82
CA ASP A 78 31.18 6.76 18.07
C ASP A 78 32.15 6.00 18.99
N VAL A 79 32.99 5.16 18.37
CA VAL A 79 34.27 4.69 18.93
C VAL A 79 35.30 4.69 17.81
#